data_AF-A0A1I7TA91-F1
#
_entry.id   AF-A0A1I7TA91-F1
#
_cell.length_a   1.000
_cell.length_b   1.000
_cell.length_c   1.000
_cell.angle_alpha   90.00
_cell.angle_beta   90.00
_cell.angle_gamma   90.00
#
_symmetry.space_group_name_H-M   'P 1'
#
loop_
_entity.id
_entity.type
_entity.pdbx_description
1 polymer ?
#
loop_
_entity_poly.entity_id
_entity_poly.type
_entity_poly.pdbx_seq_one_letter_code
_entity_poly.pdbx_strand_id
1 'polypeptide(L)'
;MITIPAWLFQNFNGDPFHRGPHSTTSTSKFWHTQVTDSVREHFVEQLVNCQSPKESTEELIKKGREFEQQMFDVCNSREEYYRMVVKKIKQIRKQNQKKPDRYY
;
A
#
# COMPACT_ATOMS: atom_id res chain seq x y z
N MET A 1 12.45 -14.71 -7.79
CA MET A 1 11.71 -14.44 -6.53
C MET A 1 11.74 -12.94 -6.28
N ILE A 2 10.59 -12.25 -6.30
CA ILE A 2 10.54 -10.81 -5.96
C ILE A 2 10.27 -10.72 -4.45
N THR A 3 11.29 -10.34 -3.69
CA THR A 3 11.24 -10.13 -2.25
C THR A 3 10.45 -8.86 -1.92
N ILE A 4 9.65 -8.90 -0.85
CA ILE A 4 9.00 -7.69 -0.31
C ILE A 4 10.12 -6.83 0.27
N PRO A 5 10.33 -5.60 -0.23
CA PRO A 5 11.42 -4.78 0.23
C PRO A 5 11.15 -4.21 1.62
N ALA A 6 12.18 -4.19 2.48
CA ALA A 6 12.07 -3.69 3.85
C ALA A 6 11.62 -2.21 3.90
N TRP A 7 11.94 -1.40 2.88
CA TRP A 7 11.49 -0.01 2.80
C TRP A 7 9.96 0.14 2.75
N LEU A 8 9.21 -0.91 2.39
CA LEU A 8 7.75 -0.87 2.38
C LEU A 8 7.18 -0.55 3.76
N PHE A 9 7.83 -1.05 4.81
CA PHE A 9 7.45 -0.85 6.21
C PHE A 9 8.36 0.16 6.91
N GLN A 10 9.04 1.02 6.14
CA GLN A 10 9.88 2.07 6.70
C GLN A 10 9.00 3.03 7.52
N ASN A 11 9.39 3.25 8.78
CA ASN A 11 8.65 4.04 9.78
C ASN A 11 7.28 3.46 10.19
N PHE A 12 6.98 2.20 9.86
CA PHE A 12 5.78 1.54 10.37
C PHE A 12 5.96 1.27 11.87
N ASN A 13 5.07 1.82 12.70
CA ASN A 13 5.14 1.70 14.15
C ASN A 13 4.36 0.44 14.59
N GLY A 14 4.98 -0.72 14.43
CA GLY A 14 4.39 -2.03 14.74
C GLY A 14 5.06 -3.15 13.96
N ASP A 15 4.63 -4.39 14.21
CA ASP A 15 5.08 -5.50 13.40
C ASP A 15 4.10 -5.77 12.24
N PRO A 16 4.53 -5.62 10.98
CA PRO A 16 3.66 -5.76 9.82
C PRO A 16 3.28 -7.21 9.52
N PHE A 17 3.90 -8.18 10.19
CA PHE A 17 3.62 -9.61 10.07
C PHE A 17 2.80 -10.15 11.25
N HIS A 18 2.60 -9.36 12.31
CA HIS A 18 1.80 -9.74 13.47
C HIS A 18 0.32 -9.74 13.12
N ARG A 19 -0.35 -10.81 13.55
CA ARG A 19 -1.80 -10.91 13.54
C ARG A 19 -2.30 -10.15 14.77
N GLY A 20 -2.74 -8.91 14.57
CA GLY A 20 -3.38 -8.13 15.62
C GLY A 20 -4.71 -8.75 16.07
N PRO A 21 -5.33 -8.27 17.17
CA PRO A 21 -6.68 -8.68 17.54
C PRO A 21 -7.61 -8.40 16.35
N HIS A 22 -8.21 -9.47 15.84
CA HIS A 22 -8.84 -9.49 14.53
C HIS A 22 -10.01 -8.48 14.51
N SER A 23 -9.92 -7.41 13.72
CA SER A 23 -11.10 -6.63 13.35
C SER A 23 -12.08 -7.60 12.68
N THR A 24 -13.25 -7.80 13.30
CA THR A 24 -14.31 -8.73 12.91
C THR A 24 -15.07 -8.27 11.66
N THR A 25 -14.39 -7.62 10.73
CA THR A 25 -14.98 -7.28 9.44
C THR A 25 -15.13 -8.59 8.68
N SER A 26 -16.38 -9.06 8.52
CA SER A 26 -16.79 -10.26 7.78
C SER A 26 -16.04 -10.38 6.45
N THR A 27 -14.86 -11.00 6.46
CA THR A 27 -13.93 -10.96 5.33
C THR A 27 -13.96 -12.29 4.61
N SER A 28 -14.12 -12.22 3.29
CA SER A 28 -14.35 -13.36 2.41
C SER A 28 -13.13 -14.30 2.31
N LYS A 29 -11.92 -13.84 2.70
CA LYS A 29 -10.66 -14.58 2.52
C LYS A 29 -9.85 -14.68 3.82
N PHE A 30 -9.27 -15.86 4.09
CA PHE A 30 -8.48 -16.15 5.30
C PHE A 30 -7.29 -15.18 5.51
N TRP A 31 -6.63 -14.74 4.43
CA TRP A 31 -5.48 -13.85 4.52
C TRP A 31 -5.84 -12.43 4.97
N HIS A 32 -7.10 -12.00 4.80
CA HIS A 32 -7.58 -10.70 5.26
C HIS A 32 -7.46 -10.57 6.78
N THR A 33 -7.71 -11.67 7.50
CA THR A 33 -7.54 -11.73 8.96
C THR A 33 -6.09 -11.65 9.43
N GLN A 34 -5.13 -11.78 8.52
CA GLN A 34 -3.70 -11.71 8.81
C GLN A 34 -3.11 -10.32 8.55
N VAL A 35 -3.91 -9.37 8.05
CA VAL A 35 -3.50 -8.00 7.76
C VAL A 35 -4.27 -7.08 8.70
N THR A 36 -3.55 -6.33 9.53
CA THR A 36 -4.15 -5.37 10.45
C THR A 36 -4.55 -4.09 9.73
N ASP A 37 -5.52 -3.37 10.29
CA ASP A 37 -5.95 -2.07 9.74
C ASP A 37 -4.79 -1.08 9.66
N SER A 38 -3.89 -1.07 10.65
CA SER A 38 -2.69 -0.21 10.62
C SER A 38 -1.77 -0.50 9.43
N VAL A 39 -1.62 -1.76 9.01
CA VAL A 39 -0.84 -2.09 7.80
C VAL A 39 -1.53 -1.56 6.54
N ARG A 40 -2.87 -1.64 6.48
CA ARG A 40 -3.65 -1.10 5.36
C ARG A 40 -3.54 0.42 5.30
N GLU A 41 -3.67 1.09 6.44
CA GLU A 41 -3.49 2.54 6.57
C GLU A 41 -2.08 2.96 6.14
N HIS A 42 -1.05 2.26 6.60
CA HIS A 42 0.33 2.53 6.19
C HIS A 42 0.52 2.43 4.67
N PHE A 43 -0.10 1.46 3.99
CA PHE A 43 -0.04 1.39 2.53
C PHE A 43 -0.74 2.54 1.82
N VAL A 44 -1.87 3.00 2.36
CA VAL A 44 -2.54 4.20 1.85
C VAL A 44 -1.61 5.41 1.97
N GLU A 45 -0.98 5.61 3.12
CA GLU A 45 -0.02 6.69 3.34
C GLU A 45 1.17 6.60 2.38
N GLN A 46 1.74 5.41 2.18
CA GLN A 46 2.84 5.20 1.23
C GLN A 46 2.41 5.53 -0.21
N LEU A 47 1.20 5.14 -0.62
CA LEU A 47 0.65 5.46 -1.94
C LEU A 47 0.43 6.97 -2.13
N VAL A 48 -0.05 7.66 -1.10
CA VAL A 48 -0.25 9.12 -1.09
C VAL A 48 1.09 9.84 -1.16
N ASN A 49 2.04 9.48 -0.29
CA ASN A 49 3.37 10.07 -0.24
C ASN A 49 4.12 9.90 -1.57
N CYS A 50 3.93 8.77 -2.25
CA CYS A 50 4.51 8.55 -3.57
C CYS A 50 3.90 9.42 -4.68
N GLN A 51 2.67 9.90 -4.52
CA GLN A 51 1.99 10.79 -5.47
C GLN A 51 2.29 12.26 -5.17
N SER A 52 2.16 12.67 -3.91
CA SER A 52 2.55 14.00 -3.43
C SER A 52 3.10 13.88 -2.00
N PRO A 53 4.42 14.03 -1.81
CA PRO A 53 5.02 13.97 -0.46
C PRO A 53 4.71 15.20 0.40
N LYS A 54 4.14 16.27 -0.18
CA LYS A 54 3.88 17.55 0.49
C LYS A 54 2.39 17.86 0.72
N GLU A 55 1.51 17.17 0.02
CA GLU A 55 0.06 17.38 0.11
C GLU A 55 -0.63 16.05 0.37
N SER A 56 -1.01 15.81 1.63
CA SER A 56 -1.84 14.67 2.04
C SER A 56 -3.31 15.10 2.11
N THR A 57 -3.83 15.69 1.04
CA THR A 57 -5.23 16.13 0.98
C THR A 57 -6.17 14.94 1.11
N GLU A 58 -7.33 15.12 1.74
CA GLU A 58 -8.35 14.07 1.91
C GLU A 58 -8.68 13.34 0.60
N GLU A 59 -8.66 14.05 -0.53
CA GLU A 59 -8.88 13.45 -1.85
C GLU A 59 -7.80 12.43 -2.24
N LEU A 60 -6.52 12.69 -1.91
CA LEU A 60 -5.43 11.74 -2.17
C LEU A 60 -5.51 10.54 -1.22
N ILE A 61 -5.85 10.78 0.04
CA ILE A 61 -6.09 9.71 1.02
C ILE A 61 -7.23 8.81 0.54
N LYS A 62 -8.33 9.41 0.07
CA LYS A 62 -9.47 8.68 -0.51
C LYS A 62 -9.03 7.85 -1.71
N LYS A 63 -8.30 8.43 -2.67
CA LYS A 63 -7.75 7.71 -3.83
C LYS A 63 -6.83 6.58 -3.41
N GLY A 64 -5.92 6.82 -2.46
CA GLY A 64 -5.01 5.81 -1.93
C GLY A 64 -5.77 4.65 -1.29
N ARG A 65 -6.83 4.94 -0.53
CA ARG A 65 -7.73 3.96 0.09
C ARG A 65 -8.52 3.17 -0.95
N GLU A 66 -9.04 3.81 -1.99
CA GLU A 66 -9.72 3.12 -3.10
C GLU A 66 -8.77 2.17 -3.83
N PHE A 67 -7.53 2.59 -4.09
CA PHE A 67 -6.51 1.71 -4.68
C PHE A 67 -6.12 0.55 -3.77
N GLU A 68 -5.90 0.82 -2.48
CA GLU A 68 -5.61 -0.20 -1.47
C GLU A 68 -6.75 -1.22 -1.40
N GLN A 69 -7.99 -0.76 -1.29
CA GLN A 69 -9.18 -1.60 -1.16
C GLN A 69 -9.41 -2.44 -2.42
N GLN A 70 -9.20 -1.87 -3.61
CA GLN A 70 -9.24 -2.63 -4.86
C GLN A 70 -8.20 -3.76 -4.86
N MET A 71 -6.98 -3.51 -4.38
CA MET A 71 -5.97 -4.55 -4.26
C MET A 71 -6.33 -5.57 -3.18
N PHE A 72 -6.92 -5.11 -2.08
CA PHE A 72 -7.34 -5.97 -0.98
C PHE A 72 -8.41 -6.97 -1.40
N ASP A 73 -9.31 -6.57 -2.30
CA ASP A 73 -10.37 -7.43 -2.82
C ASP A 73 -9.86 -8.39 -3.91
N VAL A 74 -9.07 -7.89 -4.87
CA VAL A 74 -8.58 -8.67 -6.03
C VAL A 74 -7.54 -9.72 -5.62
N CYS A 75 -6.69 -9.45 -4.63
CA CYS A 75 -5.62 -10.37 -4.24
C CYS A 75 -6.15 -11.63 -3.56
N ASN A 76 -5.49 -12.76 -3.79
CA ASN A 76 -5.85 -14.05 -3.19
C ASN A 76 -4.93 -14.45 -2.03
N SER A 77 -3.87 -13.68 -1.80
CA SER A 77 -2.89 -13.95 -0.75
C SER A 77 -2.27 -12.67 -0.20
N ARG A 78 -1.88 -12.71 1.08
CA ARG A 78 -1.16 -11.62 1.76
C ARG A 78 0.12 -11.23 1.01
N GLU A 79 0.88 -12.21 0.55
CA GLU A 79 2.12 -11.94 -0.20
C GLU A 79 1.84 -11.25 -1.54
N GLU A 80 0.79 -11.68 -2.24
CA GLU A 80 0.38 -11.10 -3.52
C GLU A 80 -0.04 -9.64 -3.32
N TYR A 81 -0.82 -9.39 -2.28
CA TYR A 81 -1.22 -8.05 -1.88
C TYR A 81 -0.02 -7.13 -1.63
N TYR A 82 0.94 -7.53 -0.79
CA TYR A 82 2.15 -6.74 -0.54
C TYR A 82 2.99 -6.52 -1.80
N ARG A 83 3.13 -7.55 -2.65
CA ARG A 83 3.83 -7.43 -3.94
C ARG A 83 3.15 -6.44 -4.87
N MET A 84 1.83 -6.47 -4.95
CA MET A 84 1.04 -5.57 -5.80
C MET A 84 1.13 -4.13 -5.32
N VAL A 85 1.09 -3.89 -4.01
CA VAL A 85 1.31 -2.56 -3.40
C VAL A 85 2.72 -2.05 -3.72
N VAL A 86 3.76 -2.86 -3.53
CA VAL A 86 5.15 -2.51 -3.88
C VAL A 86 5.26 -2.14 -5.36
N LYS A 87 4.64 -2.95 -6.23
CA LYS A 87 4.64 -2.70 -7.68
C LYS A 87 3.96 -1.37 -8.01
N LYS A 88 2.82 -1.07 -7.38
CA LYS A 88 2.08 0.18 -7.55
C LYS A 88 2.90 1.39 -7.10
N ILE A 89 3.49 1.34 -5.90
CA ILE A 89 4.38 2.38 -5.38
C ILE A 89 5.55 2.63 -6.33
N LYS A 90 6.25 1.57 -6.75
CA LYS A 90 7.37 1.68 -7.69
C LYS A 90 6.94 2.25 -9.03
N GLN A 91 5.77 1.84 -9.53
CA GLN A 91 5.22 2.36 -10.78
C GLN A 91 4.90 3.86 -10.67
N ILE A 92 4.28 4.31 -9.59
CA ILE A 92 3.99 5.72 -9.32
C ILE A 92 5.30 6.51 -9.25
N ARG A 93 6.27 6.05 -8.45
CA ARG A 93 7.59 6.70 -8.34
C ARG A 93 8.31 6.78 -9.69
N LYS A 94 8.23 5.73 -10.51
CA LYS A 94 8.80 5.71 -11.87
C LYS A 94 8.03 6.62 -12.83
N GLN A 95 6.71 6.73 -12.70
CA GLN A 95 5.88 7.62 -13.52
C GLN A 95 6.15 9.09 -13.17
N ASN A 96 6.38 9.40 -11.88
CA ASN A 96 6.83 10.71 -11.42
C ASN A 96 8.27 11.03 -11.87
N GLN A 97 9.19 10.05 -11.89
CA GLN A 97 10.56 10.21 -12.41
C GLN A 97 10.64 10.28 -13.95
N LYS A 98 9.66 9.72 -14.67
CA LYS A 98 9.61 9.73 -16.15
C LYS A 98 9.18 11.07 -16.77
N LYS A 99 9.18 12.16 -16.00
CA LYS A 99 9.30 13.51 -16.53
C LYS A 99 10.75 14.01 -16.35
N PRO A 100 11.78 13.44 -17.02
CA PRO A 100 12.87 14.31 -17.42
C PRO A 100 12.26 15.31 -18.39
N ASP A 101 12.34 16.59 -18.04
CA ASP A 101 12.49 17.70 -18.97
C ASP A 101 12.03 17.41 -20.42
N ARG A 102 10.77 17.68 -20.73
CA ARG A 102 10.40 18.06 -22.10
C ARG A 102 10.79 19.53 -22.29
N TYR A 103 12.08 19.83 -22.19
CA TYR A 103 12.73 20.96 -22.82
C TYR A 103 14.17 20.54 -23.15
N TYR A 104 14.33 19.93 -24.32
CA TYR A 104 15.16 20.43 -25.42
C TYR A 104 15.04 19.45 -26.60
#